data_AF-A0A945ZE65-F1
#
_entry.id   AF-A0A945ZE65-F1
#
_cell.length_a   1.000
_cell.length_b   1.000
_cell.length_c   1.000
_cell.angle_alpha   90.00
_cell.angle_beta   90.00
_cell.angle_gamma   90.00
#
_symmetry.space_group_name_H-M   'P 1'
#
loop_
_entity.id
_entity.type
_entity.pdbx_description
1 polymer ?
#
loop_
_entity_poly.entity_id
_entity_poly.type
_entity_poly.pdbx_seq_one_letter_code
_entity_poly.pdbx_strand_id
1 'polypeptide(L)'
;MLVLPLTREELLDHLPKGRRIAEIGVARGEFSTELLARCEPAELSLVDHWLAEPGATVEYGDQAEQDRRHVAVTANFTAEIGAERVRILRQSSAEASATFTDGTLDVVYIDADHSYDGVRGDLETYMPKLAPGGLLMDHDFARHKTFDFRVIEAVEDFARDTGAKVVAMTARDAFPSFVMTNEVVGDCRDLISRLLAEVPGIVDVADYPSRLSYASIHVLDNADGVNLVPRFQTRQ
;
A
#
# COMPACT_ATOMS: atom_id res chain seq x y z
N MET A 1 6.26 -15.56 2.88
CA MET A 1 6.04 -14.25 2.23
C MET A 1 6.87 -14.24 0.96
N LEU A 2 6.26 -13.88 -0.17
CA LEU A 2 6.93 -13.82 -1.47
C LEU A 2 7.67 -12.48 -1.62
N VAL A 3 8.96 -12.52 -1.90
CA VAL A 3 9.74 -11.34 -2.32
C VAL A 3 9.71 -11.28 -3.83
N LEU A 4 9.07 -10.25 -4.36
CA LEU A 4 8.76 -10.09 -5.77
C LEU A 4 9.80 -9.19 -6.44
N PRO A 5 10.42 -9.63 -7.55
CA PRO A 5 11.31 -8.78 -8.35
C PRO A 5 10.48 -7.83 -9.24
N LEU A 6 9.53 -7.13 -8.64
CA LEU A 6 8.63 -6.18 -9.28
C LEU A 6 8.77 -4.80 -8.63
N THR A 7 8.31 -3.77 -9.35
CA THR A 7 7.92 -2.49 -8.75
C THR A 7 6.48 -2.53 -8.23
N ARG A 8 6.06 -1.52 -7.46
CA ARG A 8 4.65 -1.38 -7.04
C ARG A 8 3.68 -1.26 -8.22
N GLU A 9 4.06 -0.57 -9.29
CA GLU A 9 3.23 -0.44 -10.50
C GLU A 9 3.17 -1.75 -11.28
N GLU A 10 4.28 -2.49 -11.39
CA GLU A 10 4.31 -3.81 -12.02
C GLU A 10 3.46 -4.83 -11.24
N LEU A 11 3.38 -4.71 -9.90
CA LEU A 11 2.50 -5.56 -9.09
C LEU A 11 1.01 -5.36 -9.42
N LEU A 12 0.59 -4.15 -9.82
CA LEU A 12 -0.81 -3.86 -10.17
C LEU A 12 -1.32 -4.71 -11.34
N ASP A 13 -0.45 -5.08 -12.28
CA ASP A 13 -0.80 -5.92 -13.43
C ASP A 13 -1.23 -7.34 -13.01
N HIS A 14 -0.86 -7.77 -11.80
CA HIS A 14 -1.21 -9.07 -11.25
C HIS A 14 -2.41 -9.04 -10.29
N LEU A 15 -2.93 -7.86 -9.93
CA LEU A 15 -4.10 -7.74 -9.08
C LEU A 15 -5.39 -8.21 -9.81
N PRO A 16 -6.44 -8.61 -9.06
CA PRO A 16 -7.73 -8.93 -9.64
C PRO A 16 -8.37 -7.67 -10.27
N LYS A 17 -8.95 -7.83 -11.46
CA LYS A 17 -9.66 -6.75 -12.15
C LYS A 17 -11.11 -6.61 -11.70
N GLY A 18 -11.73 -5.45 -11.95
CA GLY A 18 -13.15 -5.23 -11.70
C GLY A 18 -13.54 -5.26 -10.23
N ARG A 19 -12.59 -4.88 -9.36
CA ARG A 19 -12.72 -4.91 -7.90
C ARG A 19 -13.06 -3.55 -7.32
N ARG A 20 -13.53 -3.54 -6.08
CA ARG A 20 -13.71 -2.33 -5.26
C ARG A 20 -12.40 -2.03 -4.55
N ILE A 21 -11.78 -0.93 -4.94
CA ILE A 21 -10.46 -0.52 -4.49
C ILE A 21 -10.59 0.79 -3.71
N ALA A 22 -9.93 0.89 -2.57
CA ALA A 22 -9.71 2.16 -1.88
C ALA A 22 -8.21 2.50 -1.85
N GLU A 23 -7.86 3.73 -2.21
CA GLU A 23 -6.52 4.29 -2.03
C GLU A 23 -6.57 5.34 -0.92
N ILE A 24 -5.74 5.18 0.11
CA ILE A 24 -5.65 6.04 1.28
C ILE A 24 -4.33 6.78 1.23
N GLY A 25 -4.37 8.10 1.05
CA GLY A 25 -3.19 8.91 0.72
C GLY A 25 -3.02 9.02 -0.80
N VAL A 26 -3.69 10.00 -1.41
CA VAL A 26 -3.76 10.18 -2.87
C VAL A 26 -2.73 11.19 -3.35
N ALA A 27 -2.41 12.18 -2.53
CA ALA A 27 -1.52 13.30 -2.83
C ALA A 27 -1.85 13.97 -4.18
N ARG A 28 -1.11 13.63 -5.24
CA ARG A 28 -1.25 14.19 -6.60
C ARG A 28 -2.05 13.30 -7.57
N GLY A 29 -2.47 12.11 -7.15
CA GLY A 29 -3.26 11.17 -7.95
C GLY A 29 -2.47 10.42 -9.03
N GLU A 30 -1.13 10.43 -8.96
CA GLU A 30 -0.26 9.73 -9.91
C GLU A 30 -0.48 8.21 -9.80
N PHE A 31 -0.42 7.67 -8.57
CA PHE A 31 -0.65 6.24 -8.34
C PHE A 31 -2.12 5.85 -8.56
N SER A 32 -3.07 6.72 -8.23
CA SER A 32 -4.49 6.57 -8.58
C SER A 32 -4.72 6.33 -10.07
N THR A 33 -3.93 7.00 -10.92
CA THR A 33 -4.02 6.84 -12.38
C THR A 33 -3.55 5.44 -12.80
N GLU A 34 -2.49 4.93 -12.20
CA GLU A 34 -1.98 3.56 -12.43
C GLU A 34 -2.99 2.50 -11.94
N LEU A 35 -3.58 2.69 -10.74
CA LEU A 35 -4.63 1.82 -10.21
C LEU A 35 -5.82 1.72 -11.16
N LEU A 36 -6.33 2.86 -11.63
CA LEU A 36 -7.45 2.90 -12.57
C LEU A 36 -7.12 2.19 -13.88
N ALA A 37 -5.93 2.43 -14.43
CA ALA A 37 -5.51 1.92 -15.73
C ALA A 37 -5.22 0.41 -15.72
N ARG A 38 -4.56 -0.10 -14.67
CA ARG A 38 -4.07 -1.49 -14.62
C ARG A 38 -5.05 -2.44 -13.96
N CYS A 39 -5.66 -2.01 -12.86
CA CYS A 39 -6.59 -2.84 -12.10
C CYS A 39 -8.02 -2.78 -12.66
N GLU A 40 -8.33 -1.81 -13.52
CA GLU A 40 -9.68 -1.62 -14.10
C GLU A 40 -10.80 -1.82 -13.05
N PRO A 41 -10.78 -1.05 -11.94
CA PRO A 41 -11.68 -1.28 -10.83
C PRO A 41 -13.15 -1.08 -11.24
N ALA A 42 -14.03 -1.82 -10.58
CA ALA A 42 -15.47 -1.58 -10.65
C ALA A 42 -15.80 -0.25 -9.94
N GLU A 43 -15.12 0.02 -8.83
CA GLU A 43 -15.17 1.27 -8.09
C GLU A 43 -13.79 1.57 -7.49
N LEU A 44 -13.34 2.82 -7.61
CA LEU A 44 -12.10 3.33 -7.01
C LEU A 44 -12.43 4.51 -6.08
N SER A 45 -12.25 4.31 -4.78
CA SER A 45 -12.37 5.37 -3.78
C SER A 45 -10.99 5.98 -3.51
N LEU A 46 -10.86 7.28 -3.72
CA LEU A 46 -9.64 8.07 -3.53
C LEU A 46 -9.80 8.90 -2.25
N VAL A 47 -9.06 8.55 -1.20
CA VAL A 47 -9.16 9.17 0.14
C VAL A 47 -7.91 9.97 0.44
N ASP A 48 -8.08 11.26 0.70
CA ASP A 48 -7.01 12.12 1.19
C ASP A 48 -7.62 13.35 1.87
N HIS A 49 -7.02 13.87 2.92
CA HIS A 49 -7.53 15.08 3.58
C HIS A 49 -7.20 16.37 2.80
N TRP A 50 -6.15 16.34 1.98
CA TRP A 50 -5.51 17.51 1.37
C TRP A 50 -5.43 18.69 2.34
N LEU A 51 -4.88 18.43 3.53
CA LEU A 51 -4.62 19.44 4.55
C LEU A 51 -3.12 19.67 4.67
N ALA A 52 -2.73 20.92 4.87
CA ALA A 52 -1.34 21.21 5.18
C ALA A 52 -1.04 20.75 6.60
N GLU A 53 -0.02 19.91 6.76
CA GLU A 53 0.37 19.44 8.08
C GLU A 53 1.20 20.49 8.83
N PRO A 54 0.93 20.71 10.13
CA PRO A 54 1.75 21.59 10.95
C PRO A 54 3.20 21.10 10.99
N GLY A 55 4.13 21.90 10.46
CA GLY A 55 5.55 21.54 10.43
C GLY A 55 5.97 20.66 9.25
N ALA A 56 5.08 20.45 8.28
CA ALA A 56 5.42 19.77 7.03
C ALA A 56 6.59 20.49 6.34
N THR A 57 7.45 19.70 5.68
CA THR A 57 8.53 20.27 4.88
C THR A 57 7.97 21.07 3.70
N VAL A 58 8.80 21.94 3.11
CA VAL A 58 8.42 22.73 1.92
C VAL A 58 7.89 21.85 0.78
N GLU A 59 8.30 20.58 0.75
CA GLU A 59 7.89 19.57 -0.23
C GLU A 59 6.39 19.24 -0.18
N TYR A 60 5.80 19.20 1.01
CA TYR A 60 4.37 18.92 1.17
C TYR A 60 3.50 20.13 0.80
N GLY A 61 4.04 21.35 0.86
CA GLY A 61 3.34 22.57 0.45
C GLY A 61 2.37 23.11 1.51
N ASP A 62 1.88 24.34 1.28
CA ASP A 62 0.90 24.99 2.14
C ASP A 62 -0.55 24.57 1.80
N GLN A 63 -1.52 25.11 2.53
CA GLN A 63 -2.93 24.75 2.32
C GLN A 63 -3.42 25.12 0.92
N ALA A 64 -2.93 26.21 0.33
CA ALA A 64 -3.30 26.60 -1.02
C ALA A 64 -2.78 25.60 -2.06
N GLU A 65 -1.57 25.07 -1.85
CA GLU A 65 -1.03 23.98 -2.67
C GLU A 65 -1.86 22.70 -2.52
N GLN A 66 -2.25 22.34 -1.30
CA GLN A 66 -3.10 21.16 -1.05
C GLN A 66 -4.48 21.30 -1.72
N ASP A 67 -5.09 22.49 -1.64
CA ASP A 67 -6.35 22.79 -2.35
C ASP A 67 -6.18 22.67 -3.86
N ARG A 68 -5.06 23.15 -4.43
CA ARG A 68 -4.75 22.99 -5.86
C ARG A 68 -4.61 21.52 -6.24
N ARG A 69 -3.96 20.69 -5.41
CA ARG A 69 -3.82 19.25 -5.65
C ARG A 69 -5.17 18.56 -5.68
N HIS A 70 -6.02 18.80 -4.69
CA HIS A 70 -7.39 18.26 -4.67
C HIS A 70 -8.18 18.64 -5.93
N VAL A 71 -8.13 19.91 -6.35
CA VAL A 71 -8.80 20.37 -7.58
C VAL A 71 -8.22 19.67 -8.82
N ALA A 72 -6.90 19.53 -8.91
CA ALA A 72 -6.24 18.86 -10.03
C ALA A 72 -6.61 17.38 -10.12
N VAL A 73 -6.59 16.65 -8.99
CA VAL A 73 -7.01 15.25 -8.91
C VAL A 73 -8.48 15.12 -9.33
N THR A 74 -9.35 15.97 -8.80
CA THR A 74 -10.78 15.97 -9.17
C THR A 74 -10.98 16.21 -10.67
N ALA A 75 -10.24 17.15 -11.24
CA ALA A 75 -10.27 17.41 -12.68
C ALA A 75 -9.80 16.20 -13.49
N ASN A 76 -8.73 15.53 -13.05
CA ASN A 76 -8.14 14.38 -13.74
C ASN A 76 -9.11 13.20 -13.86
N PHE A 77 -9.95 12.97 -12.84
CA PHE A 77 -10.91 11.86 -12.80
C PHE A 77 -12.37 12.29 -13.12
N THR A 78 -12.57 13.46 -13.76
CA THR A 78 -13.93 14.01 -14.00
C THR A 78 -14.83 13.04 -14.76
N ALA A 79 -14.30 12.34 -15.76
CA ALA A 79 -15.08 11.42 -16.58
C ALA A 79 -15.52 10.19 -15.78
N GLU A 80 -14.61 9.62 -14.99
CA GLU A 80 -14.84 8.44 -14.17
C GLU A 80 -15.76 8.74 -12.98
N ILE A 81 -15.67 9.95 -12.41
CA ILE A 81 -16.62 10.44 -11.42
C ILE A 81 -18.02 10.54 -12.04
N GLY A 82 -18.13 11.12 -13.24
CA GLY A 82 -19.41 11.21 -13.97
C GLY A 82 -20.00 9.84 -14.36
N ALA A 83 -19.15 8.81 -14.43
CA ALA A 83 -19.54 7.43 -14.69
C ALA A 83 -19.70 6.59 -13.40
N GLU A 84 -19.63 7.21 -12.22
CA GLU A 84 -19.73 6.54 -10.91
C GLU A 84 -18.68 5.44 -10.67
N ARG A 85 -17.54 5.51 -11.38
CA ARG A 85 -16.42 4.56 -11.21
C ARG A 85 -15.35 5.06 -10.24
N VAL A 86 -15.23 6.37 -10.06
CA VAL A 86 -14.29 6.99 -9.12
C VAL A 86 -15.05 7.86 -8.13
N ARG A 87 -14.72 7.73 -6.84
CA ARG A 87 -15.24 8.57 -5.76
C ARG A 87 -14.08 9.26 -5.05
N ILE A 88 -14.11 10.58 -4.98
CA ILE A 88 -13.12 11.35 -4.21
C ILE A 88 -13.69 11.67 -2.83
N LEU A 89 -12.90 11.35 -1.80
CA LEU A 89 -13.21 11.55 -0.40
C LEU A 89 -12.16 12.48 0.21
N ARG A 90 -12.49 13.79 0.26
CA ARG A 90 -11.66 14.78 0.94
C ARG A 90 -11.83 14.67 2.46
N GLN A 91 -11.24 13.65 3.06
CA GLN A 91 -11.43 13.24 4.46
C GLN A 91 -10.13 12.63 5.00
N SER A 92 -9.95 12.63 6.32
CA SER A 92 -8.90 11.81 6.92
C SER A 92 -9.18 10.32 6.71
N SER A 93 -8.12 9.50 6.79
CA SER A 93 -8.21 8.04 6.71
C SER A 93 -9.29 7.47 7.64
N ALA A 94 -9.27 7.89 8.92
CA ALA A 94 -10.24 7.46 9.92
C ALA A 94 -11.68 7.88 9.60
N GLU A 95 -11.91 9.11 9.14
CA GLU A 95 -13.26 9.60 8.78
C GLU A 95 -13.83 8.87 7.56
N ALA A 96 -13.01 8.64 6.53
CA ALA A 96 -13.42 7.94 5.32
C ALA A 96 -13.79 6.48 5.60
N SER A 97 -13.12 5.85 6.57
CA SER A 97 -13.35 4.45 6.94
C SER A 97 -14.82 4.14 7.31
N ALA A 98 -15.52 5.13 7.89
CA ALA A 98 -16.92 5.01 8.28
C ALA A 98 -17.87 4.90 7.07
N THR A 99 -17.39 5.26 5.87
CA THR A 99 -18.17 5.15 4.63
C THR A 99 -18.07 3.77 3.99
N PHE A 100 -17.08 2.96 4.40
CA PHE A 100 -16.89 1.60 3.90
C PHE A 100 -17.56 0.59 4.82
N THR A 101 -18.36 -0.30 4.23
CA THR A 101 -18.97 -1.42 4.94
C THR A 101 -17.93 -2.52 5.17
N ASP A 102 -17.94 -3.13 6.35
CA ASP A 102 -17.05 -4.25 6.67
C ASP A 102 -17.23 -5.40 5.67
N GLY A 103 -16.14 -6.07 5.30
CA GLY A 103 -16.21 -7.20 4.36
C GLY A 103 -16.54 -6.85 2.91
N THR A 104 -16.33 -5.59 2.48
CA THR A 104 -16.74 -5.15 1.13
C THR A 104 -15.60 -4.70 0.22
N LEU A 105 -14.50 -4.17 0.74
CA LEU A 105 -13.38 -3.77 -0.09
C LEU A 105 -12.60 -4.99 -0.55
N ASP A 106 -12.28 -5.08 -1.83
CA ASP A 106 -11.48 -6.19 -2.35
C ASP A 106 -9.98 -5.85 -2.24
N VAL A 107 -9.63 -4.58 -2.41
CA VAL A 107 -8.27 -4.05 -2.26
C VAL A 107 -8.30 -2.72 -1.49
N VAL A 108 -7.38 -2.56 -0.55
CA VAL A 108 -7.07 -1.27 0.10
C VAL A 108 -5.58 -1.01 -0.08
N TYR A 109 -5.22 0.13 -0.63
CA TYR A 109 -3.83 0.59 -0.75
C TYR A 109 -3.62 1.80 0.17
N ILE A 110 -2.64 1.74 1.07
CA ILE A 110 -2.33 2.78 2.06
C ILE A 110 -0.97 3.40 1.72
N ASP A 111 -0.90 4.73 1.66
CA ASP A 111 0.31 5.54 1.47
C ASP A 111 0.10 6.90 2.14
N ALA A 112 -0.22 6.85 3.44
CA ALA A 112 -0.63 8.01 4.25
C ALA A 112 0.42 8.38 5.30
N ASP A 113 0.18 8.12 6.58
CA ASP A 113 1.12 8.42 7.67
C ASP A 113 2.04 7.23 7.93
N HIS A 114 3.35 7.42 7.70
CA HIS A 114 4.38 6.39 7.87
C HIS A 114 4.91 6.25 9.31
N SER A 115 4.32 6.96 10.28
CA SER A 115 4.55 6.76 11.71
C SER A 115 4.01 5.40 12.17
N TYR A 116 4.52 4.89 13.30
CA TYR A 116 4.05 3.60 13.82
C TYR A 116 2.55 3.64 14.12
N ASP A 117 2.09 4.70 14.79
CA ASP A 117 0.69 4.85 15.21
C ASP A 117 -0.23 5.09 14.01
N GLY A 118 0.23 5.83 13.00
CA GLY A 118 -0.50 6.05 11.74
C GLY A 118 -0.74 4.74 10.99
N VAL A 119 0.33 4.02 10.64
CA VAL A 119 0.26 2.72 9.97
C VAL A 119 -0.57 1.73 10.78
N ARG A 120 -0.32 1.62 12.10
CA ARG A 120 -1.07 0.69 12.96
C ARG A 120 -2.56 1.03 12.98
N GLY A 121 -2.91 2.31 13.09
CA GLY A 121 -4.29 2.78 13.07
C GLY A 121 -4.99 2.47 11.75
N ASP A 122 -4.32 2.67 10.61
CA ASP A 122 -4.87 2.34 9.30
C ASP A 122 -5.06 0.84 9.11
N LEU A 123 -4.09 0.01 9.54
CA LEU A 123 -4.22 -1.45 9.52
C LEU A 123 -5.43 -1.93 10.35
N GLU A 124 -5.59 -1.43 11.58
CA GLU A 124 -6.73 -1.77 12.45
C GLU A 124 -8.06 -1.30 11.86
N THR A 125 -8.06 -0.18 11.16
CA THR A 125 -9.25 0.44 10.58
C THR A 125 -9.71 -0.26 9.30
N TYR A 126 -8.78 -0.59 8.40
CA TYR A 126 -9.10 -1.08 7.06
C TYR A 126 -9.06 -2.60 6.92
N MET A 127 -8.35 -3.32 7.79
CA MET A 127 -8.34 -4.79 7.74
C MET A 127 -9.74 -5.42 7.89
N PRO A 128 -10.66 -4.91 8.76
CA PRO A 128 -12.05 -5.38 8.81
C PRO A 128 -12.90 -4.99 7.59
N LYS A 129 -12.47 -3.99 6.82
CA LYS A 129 -13.17 -3.52 5.60
C LYS A 129 -12.97 -4.46 4.43
N LEU A 130 -11.93 -5.29 4.45
CA LEU A 130 -11.64 -6.26 3.42
C LEU A 130 -12.68 -7.38 3.37
N ALA A 131 -13.15 -7.68 2.17
CA ALA A 131 -13.83 -8.93 1.85
C ALA A 131 -12.94 -10.15 2.18
N PRO A 132 -13.50 -11.35 2.39
CA PRO A 132 -12.71 -12.56 2.58
C PRO A 132 -11.71 -12.80 1.44
N GLY A 133 -10.42 -12.84 1.75
CA GLY A 133 -9.35 -12.95 0.77
C GLY A 133 -8.98 -11.63 0.07
N GLY A 134 -9.53 -10.50 0.53
CA GLY A 134 -9.16 -9.16 0.08
C GLY A 134 -7.73 -8.81 0.47
N LEU A 135 -7.20 -7.78 -0.19
CA LEU A 135 -5.79 -7.41 -0.15
C LEU A 135 -5.64 -6.04 0.50
N LEU A 136 -4.90 -5.95 1.59
CA LEU A 136 -4.38 -4.68 2.09
C LEU A 136 -2.94 -4.54 1.62
N MET A 137 -2.64 -3.41 1.00
CA MET A 137 -1.33 -3.06 0.49
C MET A 137 -0.90 -1.75 1.12
N ASP A 138 0.41 -1.58 1.26
CA ASP A 138 1.00 -0.34 1.75
C ASP A 138 2.28 -0.06 0.95
N HIS A 139 2.77 1.17 1.03
CA HIS A 139 4.05 1.59 0.49
C HIS A 139 5.14 1.66 1.59
N ASP A 140 6.34 2.12 1.24
CA ASP A 140 7.38 2.49 2.22
C ASP A 140 7.72 1.40 3.27
N PHE A 141 7.64 0.13 2.89
CA PHE A 141 8.06 -1.01 3.70
C PHE A 141 9.59 -1.11 3.78
N ALA A 142 10.21 -0.05 4.26
CA ALA A 142 11.63 0.15 4.44
C ALA A 142 11.88 1.16 5.56
N ARG A 143 13.11 1.20 6.09
CA ARG A 143 13.53 2.34 6.92
C ARG A 143 13.96 3.50 6.04
N HIS A 144 13.43 4.69 6.31
CA HIS A 144 13.89 5.91 5.66
C HIS A 144 15.15 6.45 6.37
N LYS A 145 16.11 6.98 5.61
CA LYS A 145 17.37 7.51 6.18
C LYS A 145 17.17 8.79 6.99
N THR A 146 16.21 9.60 6.58
CA THR A 146 15.98 10.97 7.08
C THR A 146 14.74 11.07 7.95
N PHE A 147 13.77 10.17 7.76
CA PHE A 147 12.47 10.21 8.42
C PHE A 147 12.33 8.95 9.26
N ASP A 148 11.69 9.05 10.43
CA ASP A 148 11.50 7.90 11.31
C ASP A 148 10.29 7.07 10.85
N PHE A 149 10.41 6.45 9.68
CA PHE A 149 9.39 5.55 9.15
C PHE A 149 9.40 4.25 9.97
N ARG A 150 8.22 3.88 10.48
CA ARG A 150 8.03 2.71 11.36
C ARG A 150 7.04 1.69 10.78
N VAL A 151 6.88 1.70 9.46
CA VAL A 151 5.98 0.82 8.71
C VAL A 151 6.29 -0.66 8.99
N ILE A 152 7.57 -1.05 8.94
CA ILE A 152 7.98 -2.44 9.20
C ILE A 152 7.50 -2.92 10.57
N GLU A 153 7.77 -2.14 11.62
CA GLU A 153 7.39 -2.51 12.97
C GLU A 153 5.88 -2.59 13.15
N ALA A 154 5.12 -1.60 12.65
CA ALA A 154 3.67 -1.58 12.77
C ALA A 154 3.03 -2.81 12.11
N VAL A 155 3.48 -3.16 10.90
CA VAL A 155 2.99 -4.31 10.12
C VAL A 155 3.36 -5.63 10.76
N GLU A 156 4.62 -5.78 11.20
CA GLU A 156 5.07 -7.00 11.85
C GLU A 156 4.36 -7.23 13.19
N ASP A 157 4.12 -6.18 13.96
CA ASP A 157 3.39 -6.26 15.22
C ASP A 157 1.92 -6.60 14.96
N PHE A 158 1.28 -5.92 14.01
CA PHE A 158 -0.11 -6.19 13.62
C PHE A 158 -0.32 -7.63 13.16
N ALA A 159 0.56 -8.15 12.31
CA ALA A 159 0.50 -9.53 11.85
C ALA A 159 0.64 -10.54 13.00
N ARG A 160 1.46 -10.25 14.02
CA ARG A 160 1.63 -11.12 15.18
C ARG A 160 0.44 -11.08 16.13
N ASP A 161 -0.14 -9.90 16.34
CA ASP A 161 -1.25 -9.72 17.27
C ASP A 161 -2.56 -10.30 16.73
N THR A 162 -2.79 -10.16 15.42
CA THR A 162 -4.06 -10.52 14.77
C THR A 162 -4.01 -11.86 14.05
N GLY A 163 -2.81 -12.33 13.72
CA GLY A 163 -2.60 -13.48 12.86
C GLY A 163 -2.75 -13.19 11.36
N ALA A 164 -2.92 -11.93 10.95
CA ALA A 164 -2.91 -11.52 9.55
C ALA A 164 -1.60 -11.96 8.84
N LYS A 165 -1.70 -12.20 7.54
CA LYS A 165 -0.64 -12.80 6.73
C LYS A 165 0.00 -11.75 5.85
N VAL A 166 1.30 -11.48 6.04
CA VAL A 166 2.10 -10.76 5.05
C VAL A 166 2.42 -11.75 3.92
N VAL A 167 1.78 -11.56 2.76
CA VAL A 167 1.84 -12.54 1.67
C VAL A 167 2.93 -12.24 0.66
N ALA A 168 3.18 -10.96 0.37
CA ALA A 168 4.21 -10.56 -0.58
C ALA A 168 4.83 -9.19 -0.25
N MET A 169 6.00 -8.91 -0.81
CA MET A 169 6.60 -7.57 -0.87
C MET A 169 7.31 -7.35 -2.21
N THR A 170 7.32 -6.12 -2.71
CA THR A 170 8.14 -5.74 -3.88
C THR A 170 9.61 -5.60 -3.48
N ALA A 171 10.53 -5.64 -4.44
CA ALA A 171 11.97 -5.59 -4.16
C ALA A 171 12.81 -4.87 -5.22
N ARG A 172 12.18 -4.26 -6.23
CA ARG A 172 12.87 -3.40 -7.21
C ARG A 172 12.76 -1.91 -6.90
N ASP A 173 11.87 -1.53 -6.00
CA ASP A 173 11.68 -0.14 -5.59
C ASP A 173 12.63 0.22 -4.45
N ALA A 174 13.00 1.51 -4.38
CA ALA A 174 13.69 2.04 -3.20
C ALA A 174 12.82 1.97 -1.93
N PHE A 175 11.50 1.97 -2.12
CA PHE A 175 10.48 1.91 -1.09
C PHE A 175 9.53 0.75 -1.41
N PRO A 176 9.79 -0.46 -0.90
CA PRO A 176 8.99 -1.62 -1.18
C PRO A 176 7.53 -1.45 -0.75
N SER A 177 6.60 -1.98 -1.54
CA SER A 177 5.22 -2.20 -1.11
C SER A 177 5.06 -3.60 -0.53
N PHE A 178 4.20 -3.78 0.47
CA PHE A 178 3.79 -5.11 0.93
C PHE A 178 2.34 -5.41 0.58
N VAL A 179 1.99 -6.70 0.64
CA VAL A 179 0.61 -7.20 0.53
C VAL A 179 0.31 -8.03 1.76
N MET A 180 -0.83 -7.76 2.39
CA MET A 180 -1.34 -8.45 3.57
C MET A 180 -2.80 -8.88 3.36
N THR A 181 -3.21 -9.96 4.02
CA THR A 181 -4.61 -10.39 4.09
C THR A 181 -4.92 -11.04 5.44
N ASN A 182 -6.20 -11.14 5.79
CA ASN A 182 -6.64 -11.95 6.95
C ASN A 182 -6.51 -13.45 6.67
N GLU A 183 -6.88 -13.89 5.45
CA GLU A 183 -6.94 -15.30 5.08
C GLU A 183 -6.53 -15.50 3.62
N VAL A 184 -5.76 -16.56 3.35
CA VAL A 184 -5.29 -16.88 1.98
C VAL A 184 -6.38 -17.66 1.24
N VAL A 185 -7.42 -16.95 0.84
CA VAL A 185 -8.57 -17.44 0.06
C VAL A 185 -8.89 -16.44 -1.06
N GLY A 186 -9.84 -16.77 -1.94
CA GLY A 186 -10.36 -15.84 -2.94
C GLY A 186 -9.27 -15.15 -3.77
N ASP A 187 -9.37 -13.82 -3.86
CA ASP A 187 -8.45 -12.98 -4.64
C ASP A 187 -6.99 -13.11 -4.18
N CYS A 188 -6.73 -13.26 -2.88
CA CYS A 188 -5.37 -13.48 -2.39
C CYS A 188 -4.75 -14.78 -2.91
N ARG A 189 -5.49 -15.89 -2.86
CA ARG A 189 -5.01 -17.17 -3.39
C ARG A 189 -4.79 -17.08 -4.90
N ASP A 190 -5.66 -16.37 -5.61
CA ASP A 190 -5.59 -16.23 -7.06
C ASP A 190 -4.41 -15.32 -7.46
N LEU A 191 -4.13 -14.25 -6.69
CA LEU A 191 -2.93 -13.41 -6.83
C LEU A 191 -1.66 -14.24 -6.65
N ILE A 192 -1.56 -15.02 -5.56
CA ILE A 192 -0.38 -15.88 -5.30
C ILE A 192 -0.17 -16.86 -6.46
N SER A 193 -1.23 -17.52 -6.91
CA SER A 193 -1.17 -18.45 -8.05
C SER A 193 -0.65 -17.76 -9.31
N ARG A 194 -1.14 -16.55 -9.60
CA ARG A 194 -0.74 -15.76 -10.78
C ARG A 194 0.73 -15.34 -10.68
N LEU A 195 1.15 -14.78 -9.55
CA LEU A 195 2.53 -14.36 -9.32
C LEU A 195 3.50 -15.53 -9.51
N LEU A 196 3.23 -16.68 -8.91
CA LEU A 196 4.09 -17.87 -9.02
C LEU A 196 4.15 -18.43 -10.45
N ALA A 197 3.10 -18.25 -11.25
CA ALA A 197 3.06 -18.72 -12.63
C ALA A 197 3.77 -17.76 -13.61
N GLU A 198 3.66 -16.45 -13.38
CA GLU A 198 4.03 -15.42 -14.36
C GLU A 198 5.32 -14.68 -14.03
N VAL A 199 5.71 -14.59 -12.75
CA VAL A 199 6.83 -13.75 -12.32
C VAL A 199 8.04 -14.63 -12.00
N PRO A 200 9.07 -14.64 -12.88
CA PRO A 200 10.29 -15.37 -12.60
C PRO A 200 11.10 -14.69 -11.48
N GLY A 201 11.86 -15.49 -10.72
CA GLY A 201 12.78 -14.94 -9.72
C GLY A 201 12.14 -14.55 -8.38
N ILE A 202 10.90 -14.97 -8.11
CA ILE A 202 10.30 -14.87 -6.78
C ILE A 202 11.13 -15.67 -5.77
N VAL A 203 11.38 -15.08 -4.61
CA VAL A 203 11.96 -15.76 -3.46
C VAL A 203 10.89 -15.93 -2.39
N ASP A 204 10.61 -17.18 -1.98
CA ASP A 204 9.73 -17.42 -0.83
C ASP A 204 10.53 -17.39 0.48
N VAL A 205 10.12 -16.50 1.37
CA VAL A 205 10.62 -16.38 2.74
C VAL A 205 9.61 -17.00 3.69
N ALA A 206 9.83 -18.26 4.04
CA ALA A 206 9.00 -18.99 4.98
C ALA A 206 9.05 -18.39 6.40
N ASP A 207 8.00 -18.62 7.19
CA ASP A 207 7.91 -18.22 8.61
C ASP A 207 8.07 -16.70 8.89
N TYR A 208 7.87 -15.83 7.90
CA TYR A 208 7.78 -14.38 8.11
C TYR A 208 6.34 -13.94 8.42
N PRO A 209 6.08 -13.01 9.37
CA PRO A 209 7.03 -12.40 10.30
C PRO A 209 7.19 -13.15 11.64
N SER A 210 6.71 -14.40 11.76
CA SER A 210 6.63 -15.12 13.03
C SER A 210 8.01 -15.50 13.61
N ARG A 211 8.93 -16.00 12.78
CA ARG A 211 10.30 -16.38 13.19
C ARG A 211 11.37 -15.45 12.65
N LEU A 212 11.04 -14.68 11.62
CA LEU A 212 11.95 -13.77 10.95
C LEU A 212 11.52 -12.31 11.16
N SER A 213 12.50 -11.43 11.30
CA SER A 213 12.34 -9.98 11.21
C SER A 213 12.94 -9.47 9.90
N TYR A 214 12.34 -8.43 9.35
CA TYR A 214 12.79 -7.77 8.13
C TYR A 214 13.57 -6.49 8.44
N ALA A 215 14.61 -6.23 7.65
CA ALA A 215 15.31 -4.96 7.60
C ALA A 215 15.80 -4.70 6.18
N SER A 216 15.83 -3.44 5.76
CA SER A 216 16.48 -3.04 4.50
C SER A 216 17.95 -2.72 4.77
N ILE A 217 18.87 -3.26 3.95
CA ILE A 217 20.30 -2.93 4.03
C ILE A 217 20.77 -2.21 2.77
N HIS A 218 21.70 -1.28 2.95
CA HIS A 218 22.37 -0.60 1.86
C HIS A 218 23.54 -1.43 1.35
N VAL A 219 23.49 -1.80 0.08
CA VAL A 219 24.61 -2.44 -0.62
C VAL A 219 25.18 -1.45 -1.63
N LEU A 220 26.49 -1.22 -1.54
CA LEU A 220 27.22 -0.38 -2.49
C LEU A 220 27.35 -1.14 -3.82
N ASP A 221 26.82 -0.56 -4.89
CA ASP A 221 27.09 -1.02 -6.24
C ASP A 221 28.38 -0.36 -6.77
N ASN A 222 29.12 -1.06 -7.64
CA ASN A 222 30.37 -0.60 -8.24
C ASN A 222 30.19 0.62 -9.17
N ALA A 223 28.94 1.06 -9.39
CA ALA A 223 28.57 2.24 -10.18
C ALA A 223 28.17 3.46 -9.32
N ASP A 224 28.66 3.54 -8.07
CA ASP A 224 28.38 4.60 -7.08
C ASP A 224 26.90 4.70 -6.62
N GLY A 225 26.06 3.73 -6.98
CA GLY A 225 24.68 3.61 -6.52
C GLY A 225 24.56 2.87 -5.19
N VAL A 226 23.67 3.32 -4.32
CA VAL A 226 23.27 2.59 -3.11
C VAL A 226 21.97 1.84 -3.39
N ASN A 227 22.03 0.50 -3.45
CA ASN A 227 20.84 -0.33 -3.58
C ASN A 227 20.31 -0.71 -2.19
N LEU A 228 19.00 -0.59 -1.98
CA LEU A 228 18.31 -1.13 -0.82
C LEU A 228 17.98 -2.60 -1.10
N VAL A 229 18.50 -3.50 -0.28
CA VAL A 229 18.30 -4.94 -0.43
C VAL A 229 17.56 -5.48 0.79
N PRO A 230 16.54 -6.34 0.61
CA PRO A 230 15.89 -7.05 1.70
C PRO A 230 16.85 -7.92 2.51
N ARG A 231 16.82 -7.80 3.83
CA ARG A 231 17.52 -8.69 4.77
C ARG A 231 16.52 -9.28 5.76
N PHE A 232 16.51 -10.60 5.84
CA PHE A 232 15.75 -11.34 6.84
C PHE A 232 16.69 -11.95 7.86
N GLN A 233 16.30 -11.87 9.14
CA GLN A 233 17.08 -12.40 10.25
C GLN A 233 16.17 -13.16 11.22
N THR A 234 16.69 -14.20 11.84
CA THR A 234 15.98 -14.90 12.93
C THR A 234 15.75 -13.95 14.09
N ARG A 235 14.51 -13.88 14.59
CA ARG A 235 14.22 -13.19 15.85
C ARG A 235 14.93 -13.91 17.00
N GLN A 236 15.54 -13.15 17.90
CA GLN A 236 16.13 -13.67 19.14
C GLN A 236 15.04 -13.94 20.19
#